data_AF-A0A9E5HZV6-F1
#
_entry.id   AF-A0A9E5HZV6-F1
#
_cell.length_a   1.000
_cell.length_b   1.000
_cell.length_c   1.000
_cell.angle_alpha   90.00
_cell.angle_beta   90.00
_cell.angle_gamma   90.00
#
_symmetry.space_group_name_H-M   'P 1'
#
loop_
_entity.id
_entity.type
_entity.pdbx_description
1 polymer ?
#
loop_
_entity_poly.entity_id
_entity_poly.type
_entity_poly.pdbx_seq_one_letter_code
_entity_poly.pdbx_strand_id
1 'polypeptide(L)'
;MQTIASRFSAKAPIRTSRFSLVVAVLASLIASLSFASSATAHQPVLLTASASNSEKSPILLDGTVSFAVYATMKKSKEVRYFRFNHKAGDRLDLQYLIPDDLIMKKMTTRNLPQVVLIDPNGKKEEIKPKERTYFFEPYGGKGYFYISRISTPATAGTYTVAITSKRASSVVIAVGIKEIPGDVLAFGSGSERCPVKISGEIEISPTRAGQLVGMSEEEAKLCASINGWSYRIGKRDGQDFAVTMDFRSDRVTVSILSGVITEINVG
;
A
#
# COMPACT_ATOMS: atom_id res chain seq x y z
N MET A 1 -35.72 -100.89 4.99
CA MET A 1 -35.09 -100.48 6.27
C MET A 1 -33.83 -99.72 5.95
N GLN A 2 -33.60 -98.59 6.63
CA GLN A 2 -32.30 -97.97 6.97
C GLN A 2 -31.24 -97.95 5.84
N THR A 3 -30.54 -96.87 5.54
CA THR A 3 -29.49 -96.33 6.40
C THR A 3 -28.76 -95.28 5.55
N ILE A 4 -28.36 -94.18 6.17
CA ILE A 4 -27.17 -93.34 5.91
C ILE A 4 -26.46 -93.56 4.56
N ALA A 5 -26.39 -92.51 3.74
CA ALA A 5 -25.35 -92.35 2.74
C ALA A 5 -24.82 -90.92 2.74
N SER A 6 -23.64 -90.77 3.33
CA SER A 6 -22.67 -89.72 3.02
C SER A 6 -22.34 -89.69 1.53
N ARG A 7 -22.05 -88.51 0.97
CA ARG A 7 -20.90 -88.29 0.07
C ARG A 7 -20.70 -86.80 -0.19
N PHE A 8 -19.49 -86.36 0.17
CA PHE A 8 -18.81 -85.15 -0.30
C PHE A 8 -18.76 -85.12 -1.83
N SER A 9 -18.84 -83.92 -2.44
CA SER A 9 -17.71 -83.33 -3.17
C SER A 9 -18.10 -82.02 -3.89
N ALA A 10 -17.31 -80.98 -3.59
CA ALA A 10 -16.94 -79.81 -4.39
C ALA A 10 -18.01 -79.06 -5.21
N LYS A 11 -18.45 -77.90 -4.69
CA LYS A 11 -18.91 -76.77 -5.51
C LYS A 11 -17.84 -75.67 -5.51
N ALA A 12 -17.51 -75.21 -6.72
CA ALA A 12 -16.59 -74.12 -7.01
C ALA A 12 -17.01 -72.81 -6.29
N PRO A 13 -16.05 -71.95 -5.88
CA PRO A 13 -16.37 -70.69 -5.24
C PRO A 13 -16.88 -69.68 -6.26
N ILE A 14 -18.17 -69.36 -6.14
CA ILE A 14 -18.78 -68.20 -6.77
C ILE A 14 -18.24 -66.95 -6.04
N ARG A 15 -17.45 -66.15 -6.76
CA ARG A 15 -16.96 -64.84 -6.32
C ARG A 15 -18.10 -63.83 -6.41
N THR A 16 -18.90 -63.72 -5.35
CA THR A 16 -19.88 -62.62 -5.20
C THR A 16 -19.36 -61.61 -4.19
N SER A 17 -19.10 -60.43 -4.72
CA SER A 17 -18.78 -59.19 -4.02
C SER A 17 -19.79 -58.93 -2.91
N ARG A 18 -19.35 -59.05 -1.65
CA ARG A 18 -19.99 -58.40 -0.51
C ARG A 18 -19.19 -57.15 -0.19
N PHE A 19 -19.89 -56.03 -0.06
CA PHE A 19 -19.77 -55.05 1.02
C PHE A 19 -20.15 -53.67 0.47
N SER A 20 -21.45 -53.37 0.55
CA SER A 20 -21.90 -52.02 0.85
C SER A 20 -21.44 -51.70 2.27
N LEU A 21 -20.48 -50.79 2.44
CA LEU A 21 -20.35 -49.91 3.60
C LEU A 21 -19.30 -48.84 3.31
N VAL A 22 -19.59 -47.59 3.72
CA VAL A 22 -18.69 -46.42 3.81
C VAL A 22 -18.40 -45.75 2.45
N VAL A 23 -19.27 -44.91 1.87
CA VAL A 23 -19.55 -43.50 2.25
C VAL A 23 -18.30 -42.71 2.65
N ALA A 24 -17.93 -41.75 1.80
CA ALA A 24 -17.10 -40.57 2.07
C ALA A 24 -15.57 -40.72 2.08
N VAL A 25 -14.95 -40.97 0.91
CA VAL A 25 -13.60 -40.44 0.61
C VAL A 25 -13.51 -40.06 -0.87
N LEU A 26 -14.12 -38.94 -1.28
CA LEU A 26 -13.89 -38.29 -2.59
C LEU A 26 -14.57 -36.92 -2.66
N ALA A 27 -14.31 -36.05 -1.67
CA ALA A 27 -14.75 -34.66 -1.70
C ALA A 27 -13.84 -33.78 -0.85
N SER A 28 -12.54 -33.85 -1.07
CA SER A 28 -11.58 -32.97 -0.39
C SER A 28 -10.33 -32.79 -1.25
N LEU A 29 -10.47 -32.02 -2.33
CA LEU A 29 -9.38 -31.21 -2.83
C LEU A 29 -9.96 -29.88 -3.31
N ILE A 30 -10.12 -29.02 -2.32
CA ILE A 30 -10.07 -27.56 -2.34
C ILE A 30 -9.87 -27.02 -3.77
N ALA A 31 -10.92 -26.41 -4.31
CA ALA A 31 -10.77 -25.41 -5.35
C ALA A 31 -9.90 -24.31 -4.76
N SER A 32 -8.59 -24.41 -4.99
CA SER A 32 -7.68 -23.29 -4.91
C SER A 32 -8.13 -22.30 -5.99
N LEU A 33 -9.11 -21.46 -5.64
CA LEU A 33 -9.28 -20.17 -6.27
C LEU A 33 -7.97 -19.44 -6.00
N SER A 34 -7.02 -19.61 -6.92
CA SER A 34 -6.03 -18.60 -7.18
C SER A 34 -6.84 -17.33 -7.43
N PHE A 35 -6.93 -16.47 -6.42
CA PHE A 35 -7.21 -15.07 -6.69
C PHE A 35 -6.13 -14.68 -7.67
N ALA A 36 -6.48 -14.60 -8.95
CA ALA A 36 -5.69 -13.87 -9.91
C ALA A 36 -5.64 -12.47 -9.30
N SER A 37 -4.54 -12.16 -8.63
CA SER A 37 -4.19 -10.78 -8.34
C SER A 37 -4.24 -10.13 -9.71
N SER A 38 -5.29 -9.35 -9.98
CA SER A 38 -5.30 -8.50 -11.16
C SER A 38 -3.94 -7.85 -11.17
N ALA A 39 -3.15 -8.12 -12.21
CA ALA A 39 -1.83 -7.54 -12.38
C ALA A 39 -2.05 -6.04 -12.44
N THR A 40 -2.08 -5.40 -11.27
CA THR A 40 -2.27 -3.97 -11.12
C THR A 40 -0.89 -3.44 -11.44
N ALA A 41 -0.71 -3.14 -12.73
CA ALA A 41 0.53 -2.59 -13.23
C ALA A 41 0.70 -1.13 -12.81
N HIS A 42 -0.03 -0.62 -11.79
CA HIS A 42 0.17 0.62 -11.05
C HIS A 42 -0.72 0.55 -9.79
N GLN A 43 -0.20 0.85 -8.59
CA GLN A 43 -0.98 0.85 -7.36
C GLN A 43 -1.75 2.19 -7.19
N PRO A 44 -3.10 2.19 -7.10
CA PRO A 44 -3.87 3.42 -6.99
C PRO A 44 -3.79 4.03 -5.58
N VAL A 45 -3.62 5.35 -5.52
CA VAL A 45 -3.69 6.14 -4.27
C VAL A 45 -4.68 7.28 -4.45
N LEU A 46 -5.74 7.31 -3.65
CA LEU A 46 -6.80 8.31 -3.76
C LEU A 46 -6.59 9.43 -2.73
N LEU A 47 -6.33 10.65 -3.20
CA LEU A 47 -6.19 11.81 -2.32
C LEU A 47 -7.57 12.39 -1.97
N THR A 48 -7.89 12.37 -0.68
CA THR A 48 -9.12 12.99 -0.14
C THR A 48 -8.87 14.42 0.31
N ALA A 49 -9.90 15.11 0.80
CA ALA A 49 -9.77 16.46 1.34
C ALA A 49 -8.83 16.56 2.57
N SER A 50 -8.56 15.46 3.28
CA SER A 50 -7.60 15.45 4.40
C SER A 50 -6.18 15.76 3.95
N ALA A 51 -5.86 15.44 2.70
CA ALA A 51 -4.58 15.74 2.06
C ALA A 51 -4.45 17.21 1.63
N SER A 52 -5.26 18.14 2.17
CA SER A 52 -5.08 19.59 1.99
C SER A 52 -3.95 20.19 2.83
N ASN A 53 -3.36 19.38 3.72
CA ASN A 53 -2.17 19.71 4.50
C ASN A 53 -1.10 18.64 4.20
N SER A 54 0.13 19.06 3.88
CA SER A 54 1.25 18.17 3.55
C SER A 54 1.62 17.22 4.68
N GLU A 55 1.56 17.65 5.94
CA GLU A 55 1.88 16.81 7.10
C GLU A 55 0.87 15.67 7.31
N LYS A 56 -0.36 15.86 6.83
CA LYS A 56 -1.46 14.88 6.90
C LYS A 56 -1.63 14.10 5.60
N SER A 57 -0.82 14.39 4.59
CA SER A 57 -0.87 13.70 3.31
C SER A 57 -0.17 12.34 3.36
N PRO A 58 -0.64 11.35 2.57
CA PRO A 58 0.01 10.05 2.51
C PRO A 58 1.46 10.14 2.03
N ILE A 59 2.30 9.19 2.47
CA ILE A 59 3.66 9.00 1.96
C ILE A 59 3.71 7.65 1.24
N LEU A 60 4.14 7.67 -0.03
CA LEU A 60 4.55 6.46 -0.74
C LEU A 60 5.96 6.08 -0.24
N LEU A 61 6.11 4.92 0.41
CA LEU A 61 7.37 4.60 1.10
C LEU A 61 8.55 4.39 0.14
N ASP A 62 8.27 3.98 -1.10
CA ASP A 62 9.25 3.80 -2.16
C ASP A 62 8.76 4.50 -3.44
N GLY A 63 9.38 5.63 -3.78
CA GLY A 63 9.08 6.42 -4.98
C GLY A 63 9.50 5.75 -6.29
N THR A 64 10.14 4.59 -6.25
CA THR A 64 10.46 3.79 -7.43
C THR A 64 9.38 2.76 -7.77
N VAL A 65 8.52 2.43 -6.80
CA VAL A 65 7.33 1.59 -7.01
C VAL A 65 6.28 2.36 -7.78
N SER A 66 5.60 1.69 -8.70
CA SER A 66 4.65 2.35 -9.58
C SER A 66 3.31 2.61 -8.90
N PHE A 67 3.06 3.89 -8.59
CA PHE A 67 1.81 4.37 -8.03
C PHE A 67 1.09 5.29 -9.01
N ALA A 68 -0.25 5.21 -9.04
CA ALA A 68 -1.11 6.18 -9.68
C ALA A 68 -1.86 6.99 -8.62
N VAL A 69 -1.43 8.24 -8.40
CA VAL A 69 -2.01 9.12 -7.38
C VAL A 69 -3.10 9.99 -7.98
N TYR A 70 -4.35 9.75 -7.58
CA TYR A 70 -5.53 10.45 -8.08
C TYR A 70 -5.91 11.61 -7.16
N ALA A 71 -6.17 12.77 -7.74
CA ALA A 71 -6.71 13.91 -7.02
C ALA A 71 -7.89 14.53 -7.78
N THR A 72 -8.98 14.77 -7.07
CA THR A 72 -10.13 15.53 -7.56
C THR A 72 -10.36 16.74 -6.67
N MET A 73 -10.47 17.91 -7.30
CA MET A 73 -10.71 19.19 -6.65
C MET A 73 -12.03 19.77 -7.13
N LYS A 74 -12.89 20.20 -6.20
CA LYS A 74 -14.26 20.63 -6.51
C LYS A 74 -14.37 22.08 -6.98
N LYS A 75 -13.38 22.90 -6.63
CA LYS A 75 -13.32 24.34 -6.97
C LYS A 75 -11.87 24.77 -7.19
N SER A 76 -11.68 26.04 -7.55
CA SER A 76 -10.36 26.65 -7.68
C SER A 76 -9.68 26.81 -6.31
N LYS A 77 -8.34 26.85 -6.32
CA LYS A 77 -7.46 27.03 -5.15
C LYS A 77 -7.56 25.91 -4.10
N GLU A 78 -8.20 24.79 -4.41
CA GLU A 78 -8.04 23.60 -3.57
C GLU A 78 -6.67 22.99 -3.82
N VAL A 79 -6.02 22.58 -2.73
CA VAL A 79 -4.72 21.92 -2.79
C VAL A 79 -4.87 20.48 -2.30
N ARG A 80 -4.15 19.56 -2.95
CA ARG A 80 -3.89 18.22 -2.46
C ARG A 80 -2.40 17.98 -2.43
N TYR A 81 -1.93 17.35 -1.37
CA TYR A 81 -0.56 16.95 -1.20
C TYR A 81 -0.45 15.44 -1.20
N PHE A 82 0.70 14.95 -1.61
CA PHE A 82 1.20 13.65 -1.21
C PHE A 82 2.73 13.72 -1.17
N ARG A 83 3.35 12.71 -0.59
CA ARG A 83 4.78 12.62 -0.43
C ARG A 83 5.26 11.26 -0.91
N PHE A 84 6.53 11.17 -1.25
CA PHE A 84 7.17 9.89 -1.56
C PHE A 84 8.66 9.94 -1.24
N ASN A 85 9.24 8.79 -0.91
CA ASN A 85 10.65 8.71 -0.51
C ASN A 85 11.50 8.13 -1.62
N HIS A 86 12.73 8.62 -1.74
CA HIS A 86 13.79 7.98 -2.52
C HIS A 86 15.00 7.65 -1.64
N LYS A 87 15.67 6.56 -1.98
CA LYS A 87 16.97 6.17 -1.45
C LYS A 87 18.09 6.73 -2.34
N ALA A 88 19.31 6.73 -1.83
CA ALA A 88 20.47 7.17 -2.63
C ALA A 88 20.66 6.25 -3.85
N GLY A 89 20.84 6.85 -5.02
CA GLY A 89 20.99 6.13 -6.29
C GLY A 89 19.68 5.85 -7.03
N ASP A 90 18.53 6.18 -6.43
CA ASP A 90 17.24 6.05 -7.12
C ASP A 90 17.11 7.02 -8.30
N ARG A 91 16.13 6.73 -9.17
CA ARG A 91 15.62 7.66 -10.16
C ARG A 91 14.27 8.20 -9.74
N LEU A 92 14.07 9.49 -9.97
CA LEU A 92 12.79 10.18 -9.90
C LEU A 92 12.10 10.01 -11.24
N ASP A 93 11.05 9.22 -11.26
CA ASP A 93 10.15 9.05 -12.40
C ASP A 93 8.77 9.56 -12.01
N LEU A 94 8.34 10.68 -12.60
CA LEU A 94 7.05 11.30 -12.31
C LEU A 94 6.37 11.73 -13.60
N GLN A 95 5.08 11.37 -13.73
CA GLN A 95 4.27 11.67 -14.89
C GLN A 95 3.01 12.41 -14.46
N TYR A 96 2.78 13.59 -15.03
CA TYR A 96 1.55 14.35 -14.84
C TYR A 96 0.58 13.97 -15.97
N LEU A 97 -0.54 13.34 -15.61
CA LEU A 97 -1.63 13.00 -16.52
C LEU A 97 -2.94 13.69 -16.13
N ILE A 98 -3.84 13.80 -17.09
CA ILE A 98 -5.26 14.12 -16.84
C ILE A 98 -6.14 13.03 -17.44
N PRO A 99 -7.30 12.70 -16.84
CA PRO A 99 -8.25 11.75 -17.44
C PRO A 99 -8.82 12.28 -18.75
N ASP A 100 -9.13 11.39 -19.70
CA ASP A 100 -9.91 11.70 -20.90
C ASP A 100 -11.41 11.74 -20.59
N ASP A 101 -11.81 12.70 -19.74
CA ASP A 101 -13.21 13.02 -19.47
C ASP A 101 -13.65 14.32 -20.15
N LEU A 102 -14.96 14.58 -20.19
CA LEU A 102 -15.55 15.73 -20.88
C LEU A 102 -15.03 17.09 -20.37
N ILE A 103 -14.58 17.16 -19.12
CA ILE A 103 -14.07 18.39 -18.48
C ILE A 103 -12.59 18.54 -18.80
N MET A 104 -11.79 17.51 -18.51
CA MET A 104 -10.35 17.54 -18.55
C MET A 104 -9.81 17.55 -19.98
N LYS A 105 -10.41 16.78 -20.91
CA LYS A 105 -10.03 16.75 -22.34
C LYS A 105 -10.09 18.14 -22.98
N LYS A 106 -11.10 18.94 -22.62
CA LYS A 106 -11.33 20.29 -23.17
C LYS A 106 -10.57 21.39 -22.43
N MET A 107 -9.94 21.07 -21.30
CA MET A 107 -9.28 22.06 -20.45
C MET A 107 -8.05 22.62 -21.16
N THR A 108 -7.89 23.94 -21.20
CA THR A 108 -6.69 24.57 -21.77
C THR A 108 -5.54 24.53 -20.77
N THR A 109 -4.29 24.63 -21.24
CA THR A 109 -3.09 24.64 -20.40
C THR A 109 -3.17 25.65 -19.24
N ARG A 110 -3.76 26.83 -19.47
CA ARG A 110 -3.96 27.86 -18.45
C ARG A 110 -4.83 27.37 -17.28
N ASN A 111 -5.80 26.50 -17.53
CA ASN A 111 -6.79 26.03 -16.56
C ASN A 111 -6.43 24.68 -15.92
N LEU A 112 -5.39 24.00 -16.43
CA LEU A 112 -4.90 22.76 -15.84
C LEU A 112 -4.43 22.97 -14.39
N PRO A 113 -4.60 21.95 -13.52
CA PRO A 113 -3.98 21.94 -12.20
C PRO A 113 -2.49 22.28 -12.25
N GLN A 114 -2.04 23.12 -11.33
CA GLN A 114 -0.62 23.36 -11.13
C GLN A 114 -0.05 22.23 -10.27
N VAL A 115 1.07 21.64 -10.70
CA VAL A 115 1.79 20.60 -9.97
C VAL A 115 3.16 21.15 -9.61
N VAL A 116 3.45 21.23 -8.31
CA VAL A 116 4.75 21.65 -7.79
C VAL A 116 5.39 20.48 -7.07
N LEU A 117 6.58 20.11 -7.50
CA LEU A 117 7.45 19.17 -6.81
C LEU A 117 8.38 19.95 -5.88
N ILE A 118 8.49 19.50 -4.63
CA ILE A 118 9.39 20.03 -3.63
C ILE A 118 10.37 18.90 -3.30
N ASP A 119 11.66 19.14 -3.53
CA ASP A 119 12.70 18.16 -3.27
C ASP A 119 13.04 18.04 -1.77
N PRO A 120 13.84 17.04 -1.36
CA PRO A 120 14.23 16.86 0.04
C PRO A 120 14.99 18.05 0.65
N ASN A 121 15.57 18.92 -0.17
CA ASN A 121 16.26 20.14 0.26
C ASN A 121 15.34 21.37 0.30
N GLY A 122 14.06 21.20 -0.02
CA GLY A 122 13.05 22.27 -0.05
C GLY A 122 13.01 23.07 -1.35
N LYS A 123 13.79 22.72 -2.37
CA LYS A 123 13.74 23.38 -3.68
C LYS A 123 12.41 23.06 -4.36
N LYS A 124 11.74 24.10 -4.84
CA LYS A 124 10.45 23.99 -5.53
C LYS A 124 10.63 24.05 -7.04
N GLU A 125 9.99 23.13 -7.75
CA GLU A 125 9.93 23.09 -9.20
C GLU A 125 8.48 22.89 -9.66
N GLU A 126 7.99 23.76 -10.53
CA GLU A 126 6.70 23.54 -11.19
C GLU A 126 6.87 22.56 -12.36
N ILE A 127 6.11 21.47 -12.34
CA ILE A 127 6.03 20.51 -13.44
C ILE A 127 5.13 21.10 -14.53
N LYS A 128 5.76 21.90 -15.40
CA LYS A 128 5.06 22.62 -16.47
C LYS A 128 4.49 21.66 -17.52
N PRO A 129 3.26 21.89 -18.00
CA PRO A 129 2.74 21.22 -19.19
C PRO A 129 3.66 21.40 -20.40
N LYS A 130 4.13 20.29 -20.98
CA LYS A 130 5.05 20.26 -22.13
C LYS A 130 4.48 19.46 -23.30
N GLU A 131 3.49 18.63 -23.05
CA GLU A 131 2.85 17.77 -24.05
C GLU A 131 1.33 17.66 -23.80
N ARG A 132 0.65 17.01 -24.74
CA ARG A 132 -0.73 16.54 -24.60
C ARG A 132 -0.88 15.27 -25.44
N THR A 133 -0.36 14.17 -24.93
CA THR A 133 -0.27 12.91 -25.67
C THR A 133 -1.30 11.93 -25.13
N TYR A 134 -2.19 11.43 -25.99
CA TYR A 134 -3.20 10.46 -25.60
C TYR A 134 -2.56 9.14 -25.16
N PHE A 135 -3.14 8.52 -24.14
CA PHE A 135 -2.75 7.22 -23.60
C PHE A 135 -3.99 6.45 -23.20
N PHE A 136 -4.08 5.20 -23.64
CA PHE A 136 -5.13 4.29 -23.21
C PHE A 136 -4.53 3.28 -22.23
N GLU A 137 -5.07 3.24 -21.02
CA GLU A 137 -4.70 2.28 -19.98
C GLU A 137 -5.59 1.03 -20.13
N PRO A 138 -5.03 -0.11 -20.57
CA PRO A 138 -5.82 -1.23 -21.06
C PRO A 138 -6.52 -2.04 -19.96
N TYR A 139 -5.99 -2.08 -18.73
CA TYR A 139 -6.52 -2.91 -17.65
C TYR A 139 -7.75 -2.28 -16.99
N GLY A 140 -7.71 -0.96 -16.76
CA GLY A 140 -8.86 -0.19 -16.27
C GLY A 140 -9.78 0.32 -17.37
N GLY A 141 -9.40 0.18 -18.65
CA GLY A 141 -10.18 0.66 -19.80
C GLY A 141 -10.34 2.18 -19.81
N LYS A 142 -9.36 2.92 -19.28
CA LYS A 142 -9.43 4.37 -19.09
C LYS A 142 -8.48 5.11 -20.03
N GLY A 143 -8.98 6.18 -20.63
CA GLY A 143 -8.15 7.11 -21.40
C GLY A 143 -7.55 8.20 -20.50
N TYR A 144 -6.34 8.62 -20.82
CA TYR A 144 -5.62 9.72 -20.20
C TYR A 144 -4.90 10.56 -21.26
N PHE A 145 -4.48 11.75 -20.87
CA PHE A 145 -3.48 12.52 -21.60
C PHE A 145 -2.27 12.76 -20.71
N TYR A 146 -1.09 12.40 -21.18
CA TYR A 146 0.16 12.88 -20.61
C TYR A 146 0.28 14.38 -20.84
N ILE A 147 0.64 15.10 -19.79
CA ILE A 147 0.82 16.56 -19.77
C ILE A 147 2.28 16.93 -19.61
N SER A 148 3.01 16.17 -18.79
CA SER A 148 4.47 16.29 -18.65
C SER A 148 5.02 15.00 -18.05
N ARG A 149 6.27 14.69 -18.35
CA ARG A 149 7.01 13.57 -17.76
C ARG A 149 8.40 14.04 -17.38
N ILE A 150 8.89 13.57 -16.25
CA ILE A 150 10.26 13.77 -15.79
C ILE A 150 10.86 12.43 -15.46
N SER A 151 12.14 12.26 -15.82
CA SER A 151 12.95 11.11 -15.43
C SER A 151 14.37 11.61 -15.21
N THR A 152 14.77 11.73 -13.95
CA THR A 152 16.09 12.25 -13.56
C THR A 152 16.63 11.45 -12.38
N PRO A 153 17.94 11.51 -12.08
CA PRO A 153 18.45 11.01 -10.79
C PRO A 153 17.67 11.65 -9.63
N ALA A 154 17.33 10.87 -8.61
CA ALA A 154 16.68 11.36 -7.41
C ALA A 154 17.71 11.85 -6.37
N THR A 155 17.33 12.86 -5.59
CA THR A 155 17.98 13.16 -4.32
C THR A 155 17.36 12.25 -3.25
N ALA A 156 18.18 11.62 -2.41
CA ALA A 156 17.66 10.79 -1.32
C ALA A 156 16.85 11.64 -0.33
N GLY A 157 15.73 11.10 0.14
CA GLY A 157 14.83 11.75 1.09
C GLY A 157 13.40 11.86 0.59
N THR A 158 12.60 12.64 1.32
CA THR A 158 11.16 12.79 1.06
C THR A 158 10.89 13.94 0.10
N TYR A 159 10.28 13.65 -1.03
CA TYR A 159 9.68 14.64 -1.92
C TYR A 159 8.26 14.96 -1.47
N THR A 160 7.82 16.21 -1.69
CA THR A 160 6.42 16.61 -1.54
C THR A 160 5.87 17.08 -2.87
N VAL A 161 4.70 16.60 -3.26
CA VAL A 161 3.97 17.09 -4.43
C VAL A 161 2.77 17.90 -3.98
N ALA A 162 2.67 19.13 -4.44
CA ALA A 162 1.54 20.01 -4.23
C ALA A 162 0.75 20.16 -5.54
N ILE A 163 -0.52 19.76 -5.51
CA ILE A 163 -1.44 19.82 -6.64
C ILE A 163 -2.47 20.90 -6.34
N THR A 164 -2.41 22.03 -7.05
CA THR A 164 -3.33 23.16 -6.85
C THR A 164 -4.27 23.29 -8.03
N SER A 165 -5.58 23.23 -7.77
CA SER A 165 -6.59 23.41 -8.81
C SER A 165 -6.74 24.87 -9.22
N LYS A 166 -6.85 25.13 -10.52
CA LYS A 166 -7.22 26.47 -11.03
C LYS A 166 -8.74 26.60 -11.22
N ARG A 167 -9.42 25.47 -11.39
CA ARG A 167 -10.88 25.25 -11.45
C ARG A 167 -11.20 23.83 -10.98
N ALA A 168 -12.47 23.48 -10.87
CA ALA A 168 -12.87 22.08 -10.69
C ALA A 168 -12.16 21.18 -11.71
N SER A 169 -11.44 20.17 -11.25
CA SER A 169 -10.52 19.38 -12.07
C SER A 169 -10.15 18.05 -11.43
N SER A 170 -9.68 17.13 -12.26
CA SER A 170 -9.14 15.82 -11.87
C SER A 170 -7.75 15.65 -12.49
N VAL A 171 -6.83 15.02 -11.76
CA VAL A 171 -5.45 14.79 -12.18
C VAL A 171 -4.97 13.45 -11.65
N VAL A 172 -4.07 12.82 -12.42
CA VAL A 172 -3.33 11.64 -11.99
C VAL A 172 -1.85 11.97 -12.04
N ILE A 173 -1.15 11.76 -10.93
CA ILE A 173 0.31 11.82 -10.89
C ILE A 173 0.81 10.40 -10.75
N ALA A 174 1.45 9.87 -11.80
CA ALA A 174 2.14 8.58 -11.70
C ALA A 174 3.54 8.80 -11.13
N VAL A 175 3.96 7.94 -10.21
CA VAL A 175 5.27 7.95 -9.55
C VAL A 175 5.87 6.56 -9.67
N GLY A 176 7.16 6.47 -10.00
CA GLY A 176 7.88 5.21 -10.07
C GLY A 176 7.50 4.32 -11.26
N ILE A 177 8.24 3.23 -11.43
CA ILE A 177 8.15 2.34 -12.60
C ILE A 177 8.20 0.84 -12.24
N LYS A 178 8.47 0.49 -10.99
CA LYS A 178 8.55 -0.91 -10.56
C LYS A 178 7.15 -1.42 -10.25
N GLU A 179 6.69 -2.40 -11.02
CA GLU A 179 5.38 -3.03 -10.84
C GLU A 179 5.39 -4.12 -9.77
N ILE A 180 5.65 -3.69 -8.53
CA ILE A 180 5.60 -4.51 -7.33
C ILE A 180 4.64 -3.87 -6.31
N PRO A 181 4.09 -4.63 -5.34
CA PRO A 181 3.33 -4.02 -4.26
C PRO A 181 4.16 -2.97 -3.51
N GLY A 182 3.54 -1.85 -3.19
CA GLY A 182 4.16 -0.76 -2.42
C GLY A 182 3.35 -0.37 -1.19
N ASP A 183 4.05 0.14 -0.19
CA ASP A 183 3.45 0.60 1.05
C ASP A 183 3.10 2.09 0.97
N VAL A 184 1.98 2.47 1.61
CA VAL A 184 1.50 3.85 1.67
C VAL A 184 1.18 4.22 3.11
N LEU A 185 2.06 5.02 3.72
CA LEU A 185 1.82 5.53 5.07
C LEU A 185 0.70 6.55 5.05
N ALA A 186 -0.48 6.15 5.54
CA ALA A 186 -1.60 7.05 5.76
C ALA A 186 -1.48 7.77 7.11
N PHE A 187 -2.00 9.00 7.18
CA PHE A 187 -2.04 9.79 8.42
C PHE A 187 -3.46 9.93 8.94
N GLY A 188 -3.62 10.00 10.26
CA GLY A 188 -4.91 10.26 10.88
C GLY A 188 -4.98 9.77 12.31
N SER A 189 -6.19 9.35 12.70
CA SER A 189 -6.46 8.70 13.97
C SER A 189 -7.04 7.32 13.69
N GLY A 190 -6.58 6.31 14.43
CA GLY A 190 -7.06 4.92 14.33
C GLY A 190 -5.91 3.93 14.09
N SER A 191 -6.23 2.63 14.10
CA SER A 191 -5.25 1.60 13.78
C SER A 191 -4.69 1.79 12.37
N GLU A 192 -3.43 1.38 12.19
CA GLU A 192 -2.71 1.41 10.91
C GLU A 192 -2.65 2.81 10.27
N ARG A 193 -2.73 3.86 11.09
CA ARG A 193 -2.58 5.26 10.63
C ARG A 193 -1.52 5.96 11.45
N CYS A 194 -0.59 6.62 10.75
CA CYS A 194 0.43 7.38 11.43
C CYS A 194 -0.22 8.59 12.11
N PRO A 195 -0.08 8.73 13.45
CA PRO A 195 -0.57 9.91 14.12
C PRO A 195 0.12 11.16 13.57
N VAL A 196 -0.65 12.24 13.47
CA VAL A 196 -0.11 13.55 13.08
C VAL A 196 0.89 14.01 14.14
N LYS A 197 2.02 14.53 13.68
CA LYS A 197 3.08 15.07 14.53
C LYS A 197 2.53 16.15 15.46
N ILE A 198 2.87 16.06 16.74
CA ILE A 198 2.62 17.10 17.73
C ILE A 198 3.94 17.81 17.98
N SER A 199 3.97 19.12 17.77
CA SER A 199 5.17 19.92 18.03
C SER A 199 5.44 19.93 19.54
N GLY A 200 6.67 19.58 19.93
CA GLY A 200 7.08 19.55 21.33
C GLY A 200 6.46 18.40 22.15
N GLU A 201 6.07 17.29 21.52
CA GLU A 201 5.69 16.07 22.24
C GLU A 201 6.89 15.55 23.06
N ILE A 202 6.72 15.44 24.39
CA ILE A 202 7.75 14.96 25.32
C ILE A 202 7.45 13.52 25.77
N GLU A 203 6.18 13.16 25.87
CA GLU A 203 5.70 11.85 26.27
C GLU A 203 4.73 11.31 25.24
N ILE A 204 5.03 10.11 24.74
CA ILE A 204 4.18 9.41 23.78
C ILE A 204 3.01 8.79 24.53
N SER A 205 1.78 9.13 24.14
CA SER A 205 0.63 8.44 24.73
C SER A 205 0.50 7.01 24.19
N PRO A 206 0.10 6.02 25.02
CA PRO A 206 -0.14 4.65 24.55
C PRO A 206 -1.17 4.58 23.42
N THR A 207 -2.17 5.48 23.42
CA THR A 207 -3.16 5.57 22.34
C THR A 207 -2.55 6.02 21.01
N ARG A 208 -1.55 6.91 21.03
CA ARG A 208 -0.83 7.34 19.80
C ARG A 208 0.10 6.25 19.33
N ALA A 209 0.86 5.64 20.23
CA ALA A 209 1.73 4.50 19.90
C ALA A 209 0.92 3.34 19.32
N GLY A 210 -0.20 2.97 19.94
CA GLY A 210 -1.07 1.88 19.52
C GLY A 210 -1.60 1.97 18.09
N GLN A 211 -1.60 3.16 17.47
CA GLN A 211 -1.98 3.32 16.07
C GLN A 211 -1.01 2.64 15.09
N LEU A 212 0.24 2.39 15.51
CA LEU A 212 1.25 1.71 14.71
C LEU A 212 1.03 0.17 14.66
N VAL A 213 0.18 -0.39 15.52
CA VAL A 213 -0.16 -1.81 15.46
C VAL A 213 -0.87 -2.09 14.13
N GLY A 214 -0.45 -3.16 13.44
CA GLY A 214 -0.89 -3.55 12.11
C GLY A 214 -0.06 -2.97 10.96
N MET A 215 0.76 -1.94 11.20
CA MET A 215 1.65 -1.38 10.17
C MET A 215 2.78 -2.34 9.80
N SER A 216 3.33 -2.18 8.61
CA SER A 216 4.63 -2.78 8.27
C SER A 216 5.75 -2.18 9.14
N GLU A 217 6.85 -2.92 9.31
CA GLU A 217 8.02 -2.43 10.04
C GLU A 217 8.56 -1.10 9.45
N GLU A 218 8.58 -0.98 8.13
CA GLU A 218 9.04 0.24 7.44
C GLU A 218 8.08 1.42 7.69
N GLU A 219 6.77 1.19 7.62
CA GLU A 219 5.74 2.19 7.93
C GLU A 219 5.86 2.71 9.37
N ALA A 220 5.98 1.78 10.33
CA ALA A 220 6.07 2.11 11.75
C ALA A 220 7.36 2.87 12.06
N LYS A 221 8.51 2.46 11.48
CA LYS A 221 9.79 3.17 11.61
C LYS A 221 9.73 4.59 11.06
N LEU A 222 9.19 4.74 9.85
CA LEU A 222 9.02 6.06 9.23
C LEU A 222 8.08 6.94 10.07
N CYS A 223 6.97 6.38 10.54
CA CYS A 223 6.02 7.10 11.38
C CYS A 223 6.63 7.59 12.70
N ALA A 224 7.40 6.72 13.38
CA ALA A 224 8.14 7.09 14.59
C ALA A 224 9.14 8.22 14.31
N SER A 225 9.93 8.11 13.23
CA SER A 225 10.87 9.16 12.81
C SER A 225 10.19 10.51 12.55
N ILE A 226 9.06 10.52 11.86
CA ILE A 226 8.27 11.73 11.58
C ILE A 226 7.82 12.41 12.88
N ASN A 227 7.32 11.62 13.82
CA ASN A 227 6.88 12.12 15.12
C ASN A 227 8.04 12.45 16.08
N GLY A 228 9.29 12.12 15.72
CA GLY A 228 10.46 12.34 16.57
C GLY A 228 10.60 11.30 17.70
N TRP A 229 9.95 10.15 17.56
CA TRP A 229 9.99 9.08 18.54
C TRP A 229 11.23 8.21 18.32
N SER A 230 11.84 7.79 19.42
CA SER A 230 12.82 6.70 19.40
C SER A 230 12.11 5.39 19.07
N TYR A 231 12.68 4.59 18.18
CA TYR A 231 12.12 3.31 17.75
C TYR A 231 13.03 2.15 18.17
N ARG A 232 12.48 1.17 18.89
CA ARG A 232 13.22 -0.02 19.35
C ARG A 232 12.45 -1.28 19.03
N ILE A 233 13.15 -2.33 18.61
CA ILE A 233 12.57 -3.66 18.41
C ILE A 233 12.82 -4.46 19.69
N GLY A 234 11.75 -4.83 20.39
CA GLY A 234 11.82 -5.68 21.58
C GLY A 234 11.66 -7.17 21.26
N LYS A 235 10.90 -7.50 20.22
CA LYS A 235 10.63 -8.86 19.79
C LYS A 235 10.47 -8.95 18.28
N ARG A 236 10.99 -10.01 17.66
CA ARG A 236 10.73 -10.34 16.24
C ARG A 236 10.48 -11.82 16.08
N ASP A 237 9.39 -12.17 15.39
CA ASP A 237 9.04 -13.54 15.00
C ASP A 237 9.06 -14.54 16.18
N GLY A 238 8.57 -14.09 17.34
CA GLY A 238 8.54 -14.89 18.56
C GLY A 238 9.82 -14.82 19.40
N GLN A 239 10.93 -14.32 18.85
CA GLN A 239 12.22 -14.19 19.54
C GLN A 239 12.36 -12.82 20.19
N ASP A 240 12.63 -12.81 21.50
CA ASP A 240 12.89 -11.59 22.25
C ASP A 240 14.33 -11.10 22.04
N PHE A 241 14.50 -9.79 21.95
CA PHE A 241 15.78 -9.12 21.77
C PHE A 241 16.25 -8.61 23.14
N ALA A 242 17.55 -8.73 23.41
CA ALA A 242 18.14 -8.16 24.61
C ALA A 242 18.00 -6.63 24.55
N VAL A 243 17.21 -6.06 25.47
CA VAL A 243 16.97 -4.63 25.60
C VAL A 243 17.30 -4.15 27.00
N THR A 244 17.70 -2.89 27.12
CA THR A 244 17.91 -2.22 28.41
C THR A 244 16.57 -1.86 29.05
N MET A 245 16.47 -2.01 30.37
CA MET A 245 15.30 -1.57 31.15
C MET A 245 15.40 -0.09 31.56
N ASP A 246 15.89 0.76 30.67
CA ASP A 246 15.80 2.21 30.82
C ASP A 246 14.39 2.66 30.44
N PHE A 247 13.74 3.53 31.20
CA PHE A 247 12.45 4.10 30.77
C PHE A 247 12.70 5.36 29.93
N ARG A 248 12.06 5.42 28.76
CA ARG A 248 12.09 6.56 27.85
C ARG A 248 10.68 6.89 27.37
N SER A 249 10.14 8.01 27.84
CA SER A 249 8.81 8.52 27.46
C SER A 249 8.70 8.87 25.97
N ASP A 250 9.83 9.07 25.31
CA ASP A 250 9.97 9.38 23.89
C ASP A 250 10.25 8.14 23.03
N ARG A 251 10.13 6.92 23.58
CA ARG A 251 10.46 5.68 22.87
C ARG A 251 9.25 4.76 22.73
N VAL A 252 9.09 4.23 21.53
CA VAL A 252 8.26 3.05 21.26
C VAL A 252 9.13 1.81 21.15
N THR A 253 8.74 0.75 21.86
CA THR A 253 9.31 -0.58 21.76
C THR A 253 8.28 -1.50 21.11
N VAL A 254 8.60 -2.05 19.94
CA VAL A 254 7.66 -2.86 19.14
C VAL A 254 7.94 -4.35 19.22
N SER A 255 6.87 -5.13 19.07
CA SER A 255 6.92 -6.56 18.71
C SER A 255 6.52 -6.71 17.25
N ILE A 256 7.28 -7.49 16.49
CA ILE A 256 7.11 -7.68 15.05
C ILE A 256 6.86 -9.17 14.77
N LEU A 257 5.88 -9.48 13.94
CA LEU A 257 5.64 -10.83 13.42
C LEU A 257 5.43 -10.75 11.91
N SER A 258 6.24 -11.49 11.14
CA SER A 258 6.18 -11.51 9.67
C SER A 258 6.24 -10.10 9.04
N GLY A 259 7.06 -9.22 9.61
CA GLY A 259 7.22 -7.84 9.16
C GLY A 259 6.12 -6.85 9.57
N VAL A 260 5.13 -7.29 10.35
CA VAL A 260 4.01 -6.47 10.82
C VAL A 260 4.10 -6.22 12.33
N ILE A 261 3.79 -5.00 12.77
CA ILE A 261 3.74 -4.65 14.20
C ILE A 261 2.53 -5.32 14.86
N THR A 262 2.77 -6.15 15.86
CA THR A 262 1.71 -6.86 16.61
C THR A 262 1.47 -6.28 18.00
N GLU A 263 2.48 -5.63 18.58
CA GLU A 263 2.40 -5.00 19.89
C GLU A 263 3.32 -3.77 19.92
N ILE A 264 2.95 -2.77 20.72
CA ILE A 264 3.77 -1.60 20.95
C ILE A 264 3.64 -1.13 22.39
N ASN A 265 4.79 -0.88 23.01
CA ASN A 265 4.89 -0.38 24.38
C ASN A 265 5.63 0.97 24.36
N VAL A 266 5.18 1.92 25.17
CA VAL A 266 5.91 3.18 25.42
C VAL A 266 6.82 2.97 26.61
N GLY A 267 8.12 3.26 26.43
CA GLY A 267 9.13 3.03 27.46
C GLY A 267 10.48 2.59 26.94
#